data_AF-A0A367GP23-F1
#
_entry.id   AF-A0A367GP23-F1
#
_cell.length_a   1.000
_cell.length_b   1.000
_cell.length_c   1.000
_cell.angle_alpha   90.00
_cell.angle_beta   90.00
_cell.angle_gamma   90.00
#
_symmetry.space_group_name_H-M   'P 1'
#
loop_
_entity.id
_entity.type
_entity.pdbx_description
1 polymer ?
#
loop_
_entity_poly.entity_id
_entity_poly.type
_entity_poly.pdbx_seq_one_letter_code
_entity_poly.pdbx_strand_id
1 'polypeptide(L)'
;MDKLPVKSFLGIFDELYTGQHGDESWVIDRGGYGFLDAINSLTAEEASTAMHKGGSTIAGHSEHLRWSLAYARTYISGGQPDTDGQKAGL
;
A
#
# COMPACT_ATOMS: atom_id res chain seq x y z
N MET A 1 20.61 16.53 -13.98
CA MET A 1 19.39 15.93 -13.41
C MET A 1 19.26 16.45 -12.00
N ASP A 2 18.21 17.20 -11.71
CA ASP A 2 17.89 17.56 -10.33
C ASP A 2 17.69 16.26 -9.55
N LYS A 3 18.27 16.20 -8.34
CA LYS A 3 18.11 15.02 -7.49
C LYS A 3 16.63 14.94 -7.10
N LEU A 4 15.98 13.81 -7.41
CA LEU A 4 14.63 13.53 -6.94
C LEU A 4 14.60 13.76 -5.41
N PRO A 5 13.61 14.48 -4.86
CA PRO A 5 13.50 14.74 -3.43
C PRO A 5 12.98 13.48 -2.73
N VAL A 6 13.81 12.44 -2.67
CA VAL A 6 13.47 11.11 -2.13
C VAL A 6 12.89 11.23 -0.71
N LYS A 7 13.42 12.13 0.12
CA LYS A 7 12.92 12.37 1.47
C LYS A 7 11.45 12.82 1.49
N SER A 8 11.06 13.71 0.58
CA SER A 8 9.67 14.18 0.49
C SER A 8 8.74 13.08 0.02
N PHE A 9 9.16 12.28 -0.97
CA PHE A 9 8.39 11.11 -1.40
C PHE A 9 8.22 10.08 -0.29
N LEU A 10 9.28 9.77 0.46
CA LEU A 10 9.21 8.87 1.59
C LEU A 10 8.28 9.39 2.69
N GLY A 11 8.27 10.70 2.94
CA GLY A 11 7.31 11.31 3.89
C GLY A 11 5.86 11.14 3.46
N ILE A 12 5.55 11.35 2.17
CA ILE A 12 4.20 11.12 1.63
C ILE A 12 3.82 9.64 1.72
N PHE A 13 4.74 8.72 1.41
CA PHE A 13 4.47 7.28 1.53
C PHE A 13 4.25 6.86 2.99
N ASP A 14 5.04 7.39 3.92
CA ASP A 14 4.87 7.13 5.34
C ASP A 14 3.48 7.58 5.83
N GLU A 15 3.07 8.79 5.45
CA GLU A 15 1.73 9.30 5.74
C GLU A 15 0.63 8.40 5.13
N LEU A 16 0.74 8.07 3.85
CA LEU A 16 -0.25 7.25 3.14
C LEU A 16 -0.43 5.86 3.75
N TYR A 17 0.65 5.19 4.17
CA TYR A 17 0.56 3.84 4.70
C TYR A 17 0.21 3.80 6.18
N THR A 18 0.85 4.66 6.97
CA THR A 18 0.81 4.57 8.45
C THR A 18 -0.04 5.64 9.11
N GLY A 19 -0.53 6.62 8.34
CA GLY A 19 -1.34 7.73 8.84
C GLY A 19 -0.50 8.97 9.12
N GLN A 20 -1.18 10.03 9.56
CA GLN A 20 -0.54 11.30 9.87
C GLN A 20 0.31 11.21 11.14
N HIS A 21 1.54 11.74 11.09
CA HIS A 21 2.40 11.93 12.26
C HIS A 21 2.59 13.41 12.57
N GLY A 22 2.12 13.87 13.73
CA GLY A 22 2.23 15.27 14.16
C GLY A 22 1.11 16.17 13.61
N ASP A 23 1.38 17.48 13.52
CA ASP A 23 0.36 18.48 13.19
C ASP A 23 0.21 18.80 11.69
N GLU A 24 1.16 18.39 10.86
CA GLU A 24 1.14 18.62 9.41
C GLU A 24 0.54 17.41 8.68
N SER A 25 -0.24 17.65 7.62
CA SER A 25 -0.71 16.59 6.72
C SER A 25 -0.68 17.07 5.27
N TRP A 26 -0.34 16.16 4.36
CA TRP A 26 -0.19 16.46 2.93
C TRP A 26 -1.28 15.79 2.10
N VAL A 27 -1.76 14.62 2.53
CA VAL A 27 -2.73 13.81 1.78
C VAL A 27 -3.88 13.34 2.66
N ILE A 28 -3.61 12.88 3.88
CA ILE A 28 -4.62 12.38 4.79
C ILE A 28 -5.13 13.54 5.66
N ASP A 29 -6.43 13.62 5.86
CA ASP A 29 -7.00 14.61 6.77
C ASP A 29 -6.47 14.45 8.20
N ARG A 30 -6.44 15.54 8.96
CA ARG A 30 -5.99 15.47 10.35
C ARG A 30 -6.80 14.48 11.17
N GLY A 31 -6.12 13.54 11.82
CA GLY A 31 -6.75 12.45 12.57
C GLY A 31 -7.39 11.36 11.72
N GLY A 32 -7.15 11.36 10.39
CA GLY A 32 -7.53 10.30 9.48
C GLY A 32 -6.62 9.07 9.57
N TYR A 33 -7.08 7.96 8.99
CA TYR A 33 -6.36 6.69 8.98
C TYR A 33 -5.48 6.54 7.75
N GLY A 34 -4.26 6.02 7.97
CA GLY A 34 -3.43 5.48 6.88
C GLY A 34 -4.06 4.24 6.26
N PHE A 35 -3.53 3.83 5.11
CA PHE A 35 -3.98 2.63 4.39
C PHE A 35 -4.03 1.40 5.29
N LEU A 36 -3.02 1.18 6.15
CA LEU A 36 -2.95 0.01 7.03
C LEU A 36 -4.07 -0.02 8.07
N ASP A 37 -4.40 1.12 8.69
CA ASP A 37 -5.49 1.19 9.65
C ASP A 37 -6.85 1.14 8.96
N ALA A 38 -6.97 1.74 7.78
CA ALA A 38 -8.19 1.66 6.96
C ALA A 38 -8.52 0.21 6.60
N ILE A 39 -7.56 -0.59 6.13
CA ILE A 39 -7.81 -2.02 5.86
C ILE A 39 -8.08 -2.82 7.14
N ASN A 40 -7.44 -2.49 8.25
CA ASN A 40 -7.62 -3.17 9.54
C ASN A 40 -8.99 -2.89 10.18
N SER A 41 -9.64 -1.79 9.76
CA SER A 41 -11.00 -1.47 10.19
C SER A 41 -12.09 -2.30 9.52
N LEU A 42 -11.76 -3.01 8.44
CA LEU A 42 -12.72 -3.80 7.67
C LEU A 42 -12.85 -5.22 8.24
N THR A 43 -14.07 -5.74 8.20
CA THR A 43 -14.30 -7.18 8.39
C THR A 43 -13.80 -7.98 7.17
N ALA A 44 -13.57 -9.28 7.36
CA ALA A 44 -13.19 -10.16 6.27
C ALA A 44 -14.24 -10.21 5.14
N GLU A 45 -15.53 -10.09 5.48
CA GLU A 45 -16.62 -10.06 4.51
C GLU A 45 -16.58 -8.77 3.68
N GLU A 46 -16.45 -7.60 4.33
CA GLU A 46 -16.33 -6.31 3.64
C GLU A 46 -15.10 -6.29 2.73
N ALA A 47 -13.95 -6.75 3.23
CA ALA A 47 -12.72 -6.79 2.46
C ALA A 47 -12.80 -7.74 1.25
N SER A 48 -13.60 -8.80 1.34
CA SER A 48 -13.76 -9.83 0.30
C SER A 48 -14.96 -9.57 -0.62
N THR A 49 -15.71 -8.51 -0.41
CA THR A 49 -16.84 -8.14 -1.26
C THR A 49 -16.34 -7.33 -2.46
N ALA A 50 -16.82 -7.67 -3.66
CA ALA A 50 -16.46 -6.94 -4.88
C ALA A 50 -17.08 -5.53 -4.87
N MET A 51 -16.28 -4.51 -5.20
CA MET A 51 -16.74 -3.10 -5.16
C MET A 51 -17.83 -2.80 -6.20
N HIS A 52 -17.87 -3.58 -7.27
CA HIS A 52 -18.94 -3.62 -8.25
C HIS A 52 -19.04 -5.02 -8.85
N LYS A 53 -20.15 -5.32 -9.54
CA LYS A 53 -20.36 -6.64 -10.16
C LYS A 53 -19.19 -7.00 -11.09
N GLY A 54 -18.56 -8.15 -10.84
CA GLY A 54 -17.40 -8.64 -11.59
C GLY A 54 -16.08 -7.88 -11.34
N GLY A 55 -16.06 -6.94 -10.40
CA GLY A 55 -14.86 -6.20 -10.02
C GLY A 55 -14.01 -6.91 -8.97
N SER A 56 -12.85 -6.32 -8.68
CA SER A 56 -11.97 -6.74 -7.60
C SER A 56 -12.55 -6.41 -6.22
N THR A 57 -11.98 -7.05 -5.21
CA THR A 57 -12.26 -6.81 -3.79
C THR A 57 -11.16 -5.92 -3.20
N ILE A 58 -11.42 -5.33 -2.03
CA ILE A 58 -10.41 -4.55 -1.30
C ILE A 58 -9.23 -5.45 -0.92
N ALA A 59 -9.51 -6.69 -0.50
CA ALA A 59 -8.48 -7.69 -0.22
C ALA A 59 -7.59 -7.97 -1.45
N GLY A 60 -8.19 -8.14 -2.63
CA GLY A 60 -7.44 -8.38 -3.87
C GLY A 60 -6.56 -7.19 -4.28
N HIS A 61 -7.05 -5.96 -4.17
CA HIS A 61 -6.22 -4.78 -4.41
C HIS A 61 -5.09 -4.62 -3.40
N SER A 62 -5.37 -4.87 -2.11
CA SER A 62 -4.37 -4.81 -1.04
C SER A 62 -3.27 -5.84 -1.26
N GLU A 63 -3.62 -7.04 -1.71
CA GLU A 63 -2.65 -8.08 -2.04
C GLU A 63 -1.77 -7.70 -3.24
N HIS A 64 -2.35 -7.13 -4.30
CA HIS A 64 -1.55 -6.63 -5.43
C HIS A 64 -0.58 -5.50 -5.02
N LEU A 65 -1.01 -4.61 -4.11
CA LEU A 65 -0.12 -3.59 -3.56
C LEU A 65 1.02 -4.21 -2.75
N ARG A 66 0.72 -5.13 -1.82
CA ARG A 66 1.72 -5.88 -1.05
C ARG A 66 2.72 -6.58 -1.98
N TRP A 67 2.21 -7.27 -2.99
CA TRP A 67 3.03 -7.94 -4.00
C TRP A 67 3.95 -6.96 -4.74
N SER A 68 3.43 -5.82 -5.20
CA SER A 68 4.22 -4.83 -5.94
C SER A 68 5.38 -4.26 -5.10
N LEU A 69 5.16 -4.06 -3.80
CA LEU A 69 6.20 -3.63 -2.85
C LEU A 69 7.25 -4.72 -2.64
N ALA A 70 6.81 -5.98 -2.48
CA ALA A 70 7.71 -7.12 -2.33
C ALA A 70 8.56 -7.34 -3.60
N TYR A 71 7.96 -7.18 -4.77
CA TYR A 71 8.62 -7.22 -6.07
C TYR A 71 9.72 -6.15 -6.15
N ALA A 72 9.36 -4.89 -5.91
CA ALA A 72 10.29 -3.76 -5.96
C ALA A 72 11.43 -3.93 -4.94
N ARG A 73 11.12 -4.34 -3.70
CA ARG A 73 12.12 -4.61 -2.66
C ARG A 73 13.11 -5.68 -3.11
N THR A 74 12.62 -6.79 -3.67
CA THR A 74 13.47 -7.90 -4.13
C THR A 74 14.39 -7.46 -5.24
N TYR A 75 13.84 -6.75 -6.23
CA TYR A 75 14.62 -6.21 -7.35
C TYR A 75 15.71 -5.24 -6.89
N ILE A 76 15.37 -4.28 -6.02
CA ILE A 76 16.32 -3.29 -5.47
C ILE A 76 17.40 -3.96 -4.60
N SER A 77 17.08 -5.09 -3.97
CA SER A 77 18.04 -5.89 -3.20
C SER A 77 18.95 -6.76 -4.08
N GLY A 78 18.84 -6.66 -5.41
CA GLY A 78 19.63 -7.43 -6.37
C GLY A 78 19.11 -8.86 -6.62
N GLY A 79 17.92 -9.20 -6.10
CA GLY A 79 17.27 -10.47 -6.35
C GLY A 79 16.40 -10.45 -7.62
N GLN A 80 16.04 -11.64 -8.11
CA GLN A 80 15.03 -11.79 -9.16
C GLN A 80 13.65 -11.95 -8.50
N PRO A 81 12.75 -10.96 -8.61
CA PRO A 81 11.41 -11.09 -8.06
C PRO A 81 10.58 -12.12 -8.82
N ASP A 82 9.67 -12.79 -8.11
CA ASP A 82 8.70 -13.68 -8.74
C ASP A 82 7.69 -12.86 -9.56
N THR A 83 7.47 -13.28 -10.80
CA THR A 83 6.53 -12.64 -11.72
C THR A 83 5.10 -13.12 -11.53
N ASP A 84 4.90 -14.26 -10.87
CA ASP A 84 3.58 -14.75 -10.50
C ASP A 84 3.14 -14.13 -9.17
N GLY A 85 2.21 -13.17 -9.23
CA GLY A 85 1.54 -12.60 -8.06
C GLY A 85 0.92 -13.65 -7.13
N GLN A 86 0.55 -14.82 -7.67
CA GLN A 86 0.01 -15.96 -6.92
C GLN A 86 1.04 -16.75 -6.11
N LYS A 87 2.35 -16.60 -6.39
CA LYS A 87 3.42 -17.38 -5.76
C LYS A 87 4.26 -16.60 -4.75
N ALA A 88 3.98 -15.32 -4.53
CA ALA A 88 4.62 -14.52 -3.49
C ALA A 88 4.15 -14.89 -2.06
N GLY A 89 3.98 -16.19 -1.82
CA GLY A 89 3.41 -16.84 -0.65
C GLY A 89 3.71 -16.12 0.65
N LEU A 90 2.64 -15.62 1.25
CA LEU A 90 2.40 -15.69 2.68
C LEU A 90 1.24 -16.66 2.88
#